data_AF-A0A7C2Q8A6-F1
#
_entry.id   AF-A0A7C2Q8A6-F1
#
_cell.length_a   1.000
_cell.length_b   1.000
_cell.length_c   1.000
_cell.angle_alpha   90.00
_cell.angle_beta   90.00
_cell.angle_gamma   90.00
#
_symmetry.space_group_name_H-M   'P 1'
#
loop_
_entity.id
_entity.type
_entity.pdbx_description
1 polymer ?
#
loop_
_entity_poly.entity_id
_entity_poly.type
_entity_poly.pdbx_seq_one_letter_code
_entity_poly.pdbx_strand_id
1 'polypeptide(L)'
;MAFGELLALYGARLAEAVRALEAFLRSGEAHRLRLASELLASAGRETYAALAEHRHAILAAMSLEAAARLEERAAEIERRGLREDDLEYVADVCELLKRISGSISSGEYEKSYREMISRRRGA
;
A
#
# COMPACT_ATOMS: atom_id res chain seq x y z
N MET A 1 -6.36 15.68 12.47
CA MET A 1 -6.65 15.55 11.04
C MET A 1 -7.95 14.78 10.88
N ALA A 2 -8.86 15.23 10.01
CA ALA A 2 -10.09 14.48 9.76
C ALA A 2 -9.78 13.14 9.07
N PHE A 3 -10.61 12.12 9.26
CA PHE A 3 -10.34 10.80 8.70
C PHE A 3 -10.24 10.80 7.17
N GLY A 4 -11.12 11.56 6.47
CA GLY A 4 -11.06 11.72 5.02
C GLY A 4 -9.76 12.38 4.53
N GLU A 5 -9.25 13.40 5.23
CA GLU A 5 -7.96 14.05 4.90
C GLU A 5 -6.79 13.08 5.08
N LEU A 6 -6.83 12.28 6.16
CA LEU A 6 -5.83 11.26 6.43
C LEU A 6 -5.83 10.15 5.37
N LEU A 7 -7.02 9.70 4.96
CA LEU A 7 -7.16 8.74 3.86
C LEU A 7 -6.64 9.32 2.54
N ALA A 8 -6.94 10.58 2.23
CA ALA A 8 -6.43 11.22 1.02
C ALA A 8 -4.90 11.29 1.00
N LEU A 9 -4.28 11.68 2.14
CA LEU A 9 -2.83 11.68 2.30
C LEU A 9 -2.25 10.28 2.09
N TYR A 10 -2.79 9.27 2.79
CA TYR A 10 -2.36 7.89 2.67
C TYR A 10 -2.52 7.35 1.24
N GLY A 11 -3.65 7.63 0.59
CA GLY A 11 -3.95 7.24 -0.79
C GLY A 11 -2.97 7.85 -1.79
N ALA A 12 -2.59 9.11 -1.62
CA ALA A 12 -1.57 9.74 -2.46
C ALA A 12 -0.20 9.05 -2.36
N ARG A 13 0.21 8.66 -1.14
CA ARG A 13 1.46 7.90 -0.93
C ARG A 13 1.38 6.48 -1.50
N LEU A 14 0.22 5.82 -1.41
CA LEU A 14 -0.01 4.54 -2.08
C LEU A 14 0.12 4.66 -3.60
N ALA A 15 -0.41 5.72 -4.19
CA ALA A 15 -0.32 5.96 -5.62
C ALA A 15 1.15 6.15 -6.08
N GLU A 16 2.01 6.74 -5.24
CA GLU A 16 3.46 6.82 -5.50
C GLU A 16 4.10 5.43 -5.52
N ALA A 17 3.79 4.58 -4.53
CA ALA A 17 4.30 3.22 -4.48
C ALA A 17 3.83 2.40 -5.70
N VAL A 18 2.56 2.53 -6.09
CA VAL A 18 2.02 1.89 -7.31
C VAL A 18 2.81 2.29 -8.54
N ARG A 19 3.12 3.59 -8.73
CA ARG A 19 3.93 4.04 -9.88
C ARG A 19 5.31 3.41 -9.90
N ALA A 20 5.94 3.21 -8.73
CA ALA A 20 7.22 2.53 -8.62
C ALA A 20 7.11 1.04 -8.99
N LEU A 21 6.06 0.35 -8.53
CA LEU A 21 5.79 -1.06 -8.89
C LEU A 21 5.51 -1.23 -10.38
N GLU A 22 4.71 -0.36 -10.99
CA GLU A 22 4.49 -0.39 -12.44
C GLU A 22 5.77 -0.16 -13.23
N ALA A 23 6.66 0.70 -12.72
CA ALA A 23 7.94 0.94 -13.33
C ALA A 23 8.88 -0.27 -13.18
N PHE A 24 8.82 -0.98 -12.05
CA PHE A 24 9.48 -2.29 -11.90
C PHE A 24 8.95 -3.28 -12.93
N LEU A 25 7.63 -3.46 -13.05
CA LEU A 25 7.02 -4.42 -13.99
C LEU A 25 7.40 -4.17 -15.46
N ARG A 26 7.70 -2.92 -15.83
CA ARG A 26 8.18 -2.57 -17.18
C ARG A 26 9.67 -2.81 -17.41
N SER A 27 10.49 -2.71 -16.37
CA SER A 27 11.96 -2.65 -16.49
C SER A 27 12.69 -3.86 -15.91
N GLY A 28 12.08 -4.56 -14.95
CA GLY A 28 12.71 -5.61 -14.16
C GLY A 28 13.75 -5.12 -13.15
N GLU A 29 13.91 -3.80 -12.98
CA GLU A 29 14.99 -3.22 -12.18
C GLU A 29 14.68 -3.26 -10.68
N ALA A 30 15.41 -4.08 -9.92
CA ALA A 30 15.18 -4.30 -8.48
C ALA A 30 15.18 -3.01 -7.63
N HIS A 31 15.94 -1.98 -8.00
CA HIS A 31 15.96 -0.70 -7.28
C HIS A 31 14.59 0.00 -7.27
N ARG A 32 13.72 -0.27 -8.26
CA ARG A 32 12.35 0.26 -8.29
C ARG A 32 11.44 -0.44 -7.28
N LEU A 33 11.73 -1.72 -7.01
CA LEU A 33 11.03 -2.48 -5.98
C LEU A 33 11.44 -2.01 -4.57
N ARG A 34 12.73 -1.71 -4.37
CA ARG A 34 13.23 -1.02 -3.15
C ARG A 34 12.54 0.33 -2.95
N LEU A 35 12.46 1.15 -4.00
CA LEU A 35 11.75 2.43 -3.94
C LEU A 35 10.28 2.25 -3.54
N ALA A 36 9.58 1.28 -4.12
CA ALA A 36 8.19 0.97 -3.74
C ALA A 36 8.08 0.54 -2.26
N SER A 37 9.02 -0.28 -1.78
CA SER A 37 9.14 -0.67 -0.37
C SER A 37 9.29 0.54 0.54
N GLU A 38 10.23 1.44 0.24
CA GLU A 38 10.48 2.66 1.03
C GLU A 38 9.24 3.56 1.10
N LEU A 39 8.56 3.76 -0.04
CA LEU A 39 7.33 4.55 -0.12
C LEU A 39 6.22 3.97 0.75
N LEU A 40 6.02 2.64 0.70
CA LEU A 40 5.03 1.96 1.53
C LEU A 40 5.41 2.00 3.01
N ALA A 41 6.68 1.83 3.33
CA ALA A 41 7.17 1.92 4.71
C ALA A 41 6.95 3.33 5.28
N SER A 42 7.21 4.36 4.47
CA SER A 42 6.95 5.76 4.84
C SER A 42 5.46 6.01 5.02
N ALA A 43 4.62 5.59 4.07
CA ALA A 43 3.17 5.72 4.15
C ALA A 43 2.62 5.07 5.43
N GLY A 44 3.06 3.85 5.73
CA GLY A 44 2.70 3.13 6.95
C GLY A 44 3.13 3.87 8.22
N ARG A 45 4.41 4.22 8.35
CA ARG A 45 4.95 4.88 9.55
C ARG A 45 4.33 6.25 9.81
N GLU A 46 4.21 7.08 8.77
CA GLU A 46 3.68 8.44 8.89
C GLU A 46 2.20 8.47 9.29
N THR A 47 1.43 7.46 8.88
CA THR A 47 -0.02 7.45 9.09
C THR A 47 -0.48 6.53 10.21
N TYR A 48 0.38 5.65 10.75
CA TYR A 48 0.01 4.63 11.72
C TYR A 48 -0.72 5.18 12.94
N ALA A 49 -0.11 6.15 13.64
CA ALA A 49 -0.68 6.71 14.86
C ALA A 49 -2.05 7.38 14.60
N ALA A 50 -2.12 8.20 13.56
CA ALA A 50 -3.36 8.89 13.20
C ALA A 50 -4.47 7.90 12.77
N LEU A 51 -4.13 6.85 12.00
CA LEU A 51 -5.10 5.82 11.62
C LEU A 51 -5.54 4.98 12.83
N ALA A 52 -4.66 4.73 13.79
CA ALA A 52 -4.97 4.03 15.03
C ALA A 52 -5.96 4.81 15.91
N GLU A 53 -5.85 6.14 15.97
CA GLU A 53 -6.83 7.01 16.66
C GLU A 53 -8.24 6.86 16.07
N HIS A 54 -8.34 6.63 14.76
CA HIS A 54 -9.59 6.34 14.06
C HIS A 54 -10.00 4.85 14.10
N ARG A 55 -9.31 4.03 14.90
CA ARG A 55 -9.48 2.56 15.01
C ARG A 55 -9.30 1.84 13.67
N HIS A 56 -8.45 2.38 12.80
CA HIS A 56 -8.27 1.93 11.42
C HIS A 56 -6.80 1.69 11.05
N ALA A 57 -6.00 1.20 11.99
CA ALA A 57 -4.56 0.96 11.82
C ALA A 57 -4.22 -0.10 10.74
N ILE A 58 -5.21 -0.84 10.24
CA ILE A 58 -5.01 -1.93 9.26
C ILE A 58 -4.36 -1.45 7.96
N LEU A 59 -4.69 -0.23 7.49
CA LEU A 59 -4.08 0.33 6.29
C LEU A 59 -2.57 0.53 6.49
N ALA A 60 -2.17 1.21 7.57
CA ALA A 60 -0.77 1.41 7.88
C ALA A 60 -0.02 0.10 8.10
N ALA A 61 -0.62 -0.86 8.81
CA ALA A 61 -0.03 -2.17 9.04
C ALA A 61 0.20 -2.94 7.72
N MET A 62 -0.78 -2.93 6.82
CA MET A 62 -0.67 -3.56 5.50
C MET A 62 0.45 -2.94 4.66
N SER A 63 0.60 -1.61 4.68
CA SER A 63 1.73 -0.97 3.98
C SER A 63 3.08 -1.38 4.53
N LEU A 64 3.22 -1.48 5.86
CA LEU A 64 4.47 -1.92 6.49
C LEU A 64 4.80 -3.38 6.14
N GLU A 65 3.80 -4.25 6.14
CA GLU A 65 3.97 -5.66 5.76
C GLU A 65 4.35 -5.79 4.27
N ALA A 66 3.67 -5.05 3.39
CA ALA A 66 3.99 -5.01 1.97
C ALA A 66 5.41 -4.48 1.73
N ALA A 67 5.82 -3.43 2.44
CA ALA A 67 7.19 -2.90 2.35
C ALA A 67 8.23 -3.97 2.70
N ALA A 68 8.07 -4.66 3.84
CA ALA A 68 9.00 -5.70 4.26
C ALA A 68 9.14 -6.81 3.20
N ARG A 69 8.02 -7.30 2.66
CA ARG A 69 8.05 -8.34 1.63
C ARG A 69 8.66 -7.88 0.31
N LEU A 70 8.42 -6.64 -0.09
CA LEU A 70 9.02 -6.09 -1.31
C LEU A 70 10.53 -5.88 -1.15
N GLU A 71 11.00 -5.48 0.03
CA GLU A 71 12.43 -5.38 0.35
C GLU A 71 13.10 -6.76 0.28
N GLU A 72 12.52 -7.76 0.92
CA GLU A 72 12.99 -9.15 0.84
C GLU A 72 13.06 -9.63 -0.61
N ARG A 73 12.01 -9.37 -1.39
CA ARG A 73 11.95 -9.76 -2.80
C ARG A 73 13.00 -9.04 -3.64
N ALA A 74 13.22 -7.74 -3.42
CA ALA A 74 14.23 -6.98 -4.12
C ALA A 74 15.64 -7.53 -3.87
N ALA A 75 15.95 -7.85 -2.61
CA ALA A 75 17.23 -8.47 -2.22
C ALA A 75 17.41 -9.86 -2.86
N GLU A 76 16.34 -10.65 -2.97
CA GLU A 76 16.38 -11.92 -3.70
C GLU A 76 16.68 -11.72 -5.19
N ILE A 77 15.98 -10.80 -5.86
CA ILE A 77 16.18 -10.51 -7.29
C ILE A 77 17.63 -10.08 -7.55
N GLU A 78 18.19 -9.21 -6.71
CA GLU A 78 19.59 -8.80 -6.83
C GLU A 78 20.57 -9.96 -6.68
N ARG A 79 20.27 -10.92 -5.80
CA ARG A 79 21.13 -12.08 -5.55
C ARG A 79 21.06 -13.14 -6.64
N ARG A 80 19.86 -13.44 -7.14
CA ARG A 80 19.61 -14.60 -8.03
C ARG A 80 19.13 -14.23 -9.44
N GLY A 81 19.00 -12.95 -9.74
CA GLY A 81 18.36 -12.46 -10.95
C GLY A 81 16.84 -12.53 -10.90
N LEU A 82 16.22 -11.74 -11.77
CA LEU A 82 14.77 -11.67 -11.97
C LEU A 82 14.23 -12.98 -12.57
N ARG A 83 13.11 -13.46 -12.04
CA ARG A 83 12.34 -14.60 -12.56
C ARG A 83 10.90 -14.19 -12.83
N GLU A 84 10.21 -15.03 -13.60
CA GLU A 84 8.80 -14.83 -13.93
C GLU A 84 7.90 -14.76 -12.68
N ASP A 85 8.10 -15.66 -11.72
CA ASP A 85 7.37 -15.65 -10.44
C ASP A 85 7.53 -14.32 -9.65
N ASP A 86 8.64 -13.60 -9.83
CA ASP A 86 8.82 -12.27 -9.22
C ASP A 86 7.90 -11.23 -9.87
N LEU A 87 7.74 -11.32 -11.19
CA LEU A 87 6.85 -10.44 -11.94
C LEU A 87 5.39 -10.71 -11.59
N GLU A 88 4.99 -11.98 -11.51
CA GLU A 88 3.64 -12.37 -11.09
C GLU A 88 3.34 -11.87 -9.68
N TYR A 89 4.24 -12.14 -8.72
CA TYR A 89 4.11 -11.66 -7.36
C TYR A 89 3.95 -10.13 -7.28
N VAL A 90 4.80 -9.38 -8.00
CA VAL A 90 4.74 -7.92 -7.97
C VAL A 90 3.50 -7.39 -8.70
N ALA A 91 3.04 -8.07 -9.75
CA ALA A 91 1.80 -7.71 -10.45
C ALA A 91 0.59 -7.82 -9.52
N ASP A 92 0.48 -8.92 -8.76
CA ASP A 92 -0.60 -9.11 -7.79
C ASP A 92 -0.60 -8.04 -6.69
N VAL A 93 0.58 -7.73 -6.14
CA VAL A 93 0.74 -6.65 -5.15
C VAL A 93 0.35 -5.29 -5.75
N CYS A 94 0.79 -5.01 -6.97
CA CYS A 94 0.49 -3.76 -7.67
C CYS A 94 -1.02 -3.59 -7.89
N GLU A 95 -1.71 -4.63 -8.37
CA GLU A 95 -3.15 -4.60 -8.60
C GLU A 95 -3.95 -4.46 -7.28
N LEU A 96 -3.52 -5.12 -6.21
CA LEU A 96 -4.14 -4.93 -4.90
C LEU A 96 -4.01 -3.48 -4.42
N LEU A 97 -2.80 -2.90 -4.50
CA LEU A 97 -2.56 -1.52 -4.06
C LEU A 97 -3.30 -0.50 -4.93
N LYS A 98 -3.42 -0.74 -6.24
CA LYS A 98 -4.26 0.06 -7.15
C LYS A 98 -5.72 0.08 -6.72
N ARG A 99 -6.29 -1.08 -6.40
CA ARG A 99 -7.69 -1.18 -5.94
C ARG A 99 -7.90 -0.39 -4.65
N ILE A 100 -6.98 -0.51 -3.68
CA ILE A 100 -7.05 0.23 -2.42
C ILE A 100 -6.94 1.74 -2.69
N SER A 101 -5.92 2.16 -3.44
CA SER A 101 -5.70 3.56 -3.79
C SER A 101 -6.89 4.16 -4.55
N GLY A 102 -7.45 3.41 -5.50
CA GLY A 102 -8.62 3.78 -6.28
C GLY A 102 -9.85 3.98 -5.39
N SER A 103 -10.16 3.01 -4.53
CA SER A 103 -11.28 3.06 -3.59
C SER A 103 -11.16 4.23 -2.61
N ILE A 104 -9.94 4.59 -2.19
CA ILE A 104 -9.69 5.77 -1.36
C ILE A 104 -9.96 7.04 -2.17
N SER A 105 -9.41 7.15 -3.39
CA SER A 105 -9.55 8.34 -4.23
C SER A 105 -10.99 8.61 -4.68
N SER A 106 -11.81 7.56 -4.83
CA SER A 106 -13.24 7.67 -5.16
C SER A 106 -14.12 7.99 -3.94
N GLY A 107 -13.57 7.91 -2.72
CA GLY A 107 -14.32 8.04 -1.46
C GLY A 107 -15.12 6.78 -1.07
N GLU A 108 -15.13 5.74 -1.90
CA GLU A 108 -15.82 4.48 -1.62
C GLU A 108 -15.27 3.79 -0.37
N TYR A 109 -13.96 3.90 -0.14
CA TYR A 109 -13.31 3.33 1.02
C TYR A 109 -13.86 3.92 2.32
N GLU A 110 -13.92 5.26 2.39
CA GLU A 110 -14.43 5.97 3.55
C GLU A 110 -15.91 5.64 3.80
N LYS A 111 -16.71 5.63 2.73
CA LYS A 111 -18.13 5.27 2.80
C LYS A 111 -18.32 3.86 3.39
N SER A 112 -17.59 2.88 2.85
CA SER A 112 -17.65 1.48 3.30
C SER A 112 -17.21 1.34 4.76
N TYR A 113 -16.17 2.07 5.17
CA TYR A 113 -15.71 2.08 6.55
C TYR A 113 -16.78 2.65 7.51
N ARG A 114 -17.40 3.79 7.16
CA ARG A 114 -18.47 4.40 7.96
C ARG A 114 -19.70 3.49 8.09
N GLU A 115 -20.07 2.77 7.03
CA GLU A 115 -21.15 1.79 7.06
C GLU A 115 -20.83 0.62 8.01
N MET A 116 -19.61 0.08 7.94
CA MET A 116 -19.15 -0.98 8.84
C MET A 116 -19.17 -0.53 10.31
N ILE A 117 -18.66 0.67 10.61
CA ILE A 117 -18.66 1.22 11.98
C ILE A 117 -20.10 1.44 12.48
N SER A 118 -20.99 1.94 11.64
CA SER A 118 -22.41 2.14 11.99
C SER A 118 -23.09 0.83 12.38
N ARG A 119 -22.85 -0.25 11.62
CA ARG A 119 -23.40 -1.59 11.93
C ARG A 119 -22.88 -2.15 13.26
N ARG A 120 -21.62 -1.89 13.61
CA ARG A 120 -21.01 -2.33 14.88
C ARG A 120 -21.47 -1.53 16.10
N ARG A 121 -22.01 -0.32 15.91
CA ARG A 121 -22.51 0.52 17.00
C ARG A 121 -24.00 0.33 17.28
N GLY A 122 -24.75 -0.22 16.32
CA GLY A 122 -26.16 -0.57 16.46
C GLY A 122 -26.44 -2.01 16.90
N ALA A 123 -25.38 -2.78 17.17
CA ALA A 123 -25.41 -4.15 17.72
C ALA A 123 -24.87 -4.12 19.14
#